data_AF-A0A643CJH2-F1
#
_entry.id   AF-A0A643CJH2-F1
#
_cell.length_a   1.000
_cell.length_b   1.000
_cell.length_c   1.000
_cell.angle_alpha   90.00
_cell.angle_beta   90.00
_cell.angle_gamma   90.00
#
_symmetry.space_group_name_H-M   'P 1'
#
loop_
_entity.id
_entity.type
_entity.pdbx_description
1 polymer ?
#
loop_
_entity_poly.entity_id
_entity_poly.type
_entity_poly.pdbx_seq_one_letter_code
_entity_poly.pdbx_strand_id
1 'polypeptide(L)' 'MVNFDGYSACDHTSKGFKRWECNRPHSPNGPLKFSEKFQLFTPFSLGFEFRPGREYFYICEYTEIYHVVGQLQEPRLIF' A
#
# COMPACT_ATOMS: atom_id res chain seq x y z
N MET A 1 2.84 3.79 1.56
CA MET A 1 3.45 4.23 2.82
C MET A 1 3.61 5.73 2.74
N VAL A 2 3.22 6.46 3.77
CA VAL A 2 3.15 7.93 3.78
C VAL A 2 3.84 8.50 5.02
N ASN A 3 4.11 9.81 4.98
CA ASN A 3 4.50 10.55 6.19
C ASN A 3 3.27 10.91 7.05
N PHE A 4 3.50 11.55 8.19
CA PHE A 4 2.45 11.93 9.14
C PHE A 4 1.37 12.83 8.54
N ASP A 5 1.75 13.83 7.73
CA ASP A 5 0.78 14.71 7.07
C ASP A 5 -0.08 13.94 6.05
N GLY A 6 0.56 13.07 5.26
CA GLY A 6 -0.13 12.24 4.27
C GLY A 6 -1.09 11.26 4.94
N TYR A 7 -0.71 10.73 6.11
CA TYR A 7 -1.62 9.94 6.95
C TYR A 7 -2.81 10.77 7.44
N SER A 8 -2.56 11.96 7.97
CA SER A 8 -3.59 12.83 8.54
C SER A 8 -4.59 13.35 7.49
N ALA A 9 -4.14 13.55 6.26
CA ALA A 9 -4.97 14.03 5.15
C ALA A 9 -5.44 12.94 4.19
N CYS A 10 -5.08 11.67 4.42
CA CYS A 10 -5.26 10.56 3.48
C CYS A 10 -4.69 10.82 2.08
N ASP A 11 -3.59 11.57 1.95
CA ASP A 11 -2.92 11.87 0.68
C ASP A 11 -1.68 11.00 0.47
N HIS A 12 -1.75 10.06 -0.48
CA HIS A 12 -0.63 9.23 -0.91
C HIS A 12 0.09 9.76 -2.16
N THR A 13 -0.47 10.74 -2.88
CA THR A 13 -0.01 11.15 -4.21
C THR A 13 1.26 11.99 -4.12
N SER A 14 1.28 12.93 -3.19
CA SER A 14 2.39 13.88 -3.04
C SER A 14 3.38 13.49 -1.92
N LYS A 15 2.95 12.63 -0.99
CA LYS A 15 3.65 12.35 0.28
C LYS A 15 3.87 10.85 0.53
N GLY A 16 3.75 10.01 -0.49
CA GLY A 16 3.78 8.57 -0.34
C GLY A 16 4.53 7.80 -1.41
N PHE A 17 4.85 6.56 -1.07
CA PHE A 17 5.35 5.54 -1.99
C PHE A 17 4.46 4.32 -1.94
N LYS A 18 4.11 3.81 -3.11
CA LYS A 18 3.34 2.57 -3.25
C LYS A 18 4.17 1.35 -2.82
N ARG A 19 3.59 0.50 -1.97
CA ARG A 19 4.18 -0.69 -1.36
C ARG A 19 3.53 -1.97 -1.85
N TRP A 20 2.20 -1.95 -2.02
CA TRP A 20 1.45 -3.16 -2.37
C TRP A 20 0.17 -2.83 -3.15
N GLU A 21 -0.29 -3.81 -3.93
CA GLU A 21 -1.58 -3.77 -4.63
C GLU A 21 -2.41 -5.01 -4.27
N CYS A 22 -3.58 -4.79 -3.67
CA CYS A 22 -4.61 -5.82 -3.60
C CYS A 22 -5.45 -5.76 -4.87
N ASN A 23 -5.05 -6.51 -5.91
CA ASN A 23 -5.73 -6.52 -7.22
C ASN A 23 -6.28 -7.90 -7.63
N ARG A 24 -6.16 -8.93 -6.78
CA ARG A 24 -6.67 -10.29 -7.01
C ARG A 24 -7.49 -10.78 -5.82
N PRO A 25 -8.79 -10.45 -5.76
CA PRO A 25 -9.65 -10.84 -4.64
C PRO A 25 -9.95 -12.35 -4.63
N HIS A 26 -10.19 -12.94 -5.79
CA HIS A 26 -10.42 -14.39 -5.96
C HIS A 26 -9.12 -15.15 -6.27
N SER A 27 -8.03 -14.82 -5.58
CA SER A 27 -6.76 -15.50 -5.76
C SER A 27 -6.89 -17.01 -5.44
N PRO A 28 -6.44 -17.92 -6.34
CA PRO A 28 -6.65 -19.37 -6.21
C PRO A 28 -5.93 -19.97 -5.00
N ASN A 29 -4.87 -19.32 -4.53
CA ASN A 29 -4.04 -19.77 -3.42
C ASN A 29 -4.35 -19.03 -2.10
N GLY A 30 -5.58 -18.49 -1.98
CA GLY A 30 -5.98 -17.67 -0.85
C GLY A 30 -5.54 -16.20 -0.97
N PRO A 31 -5.74 -15.40 0.10
CA PRO A 31 -5.51 -13.96 0.07
C PRO A 31 -4.08 -13.57 -0.32
N LEU A 32 -3.95 -12.51 -1.11
CA LEU A 32 -2.65 -11.90 -1.40
C LEU A 32 -1.99 -11.43 -0.10
N LYS A 33 -0.75 -11.87 0.15
CA LYS A 33 0.00 -11.55 1.36
C LYS A 33 1.11 -10.52 1.09
N PHE A 34 0.95 -9.34 1.67
CA PHE A 34 2.05 -8.39 1.83
C PHE A 34 2.89 -8.75 3.06
N SER A 35 4.21 -8.62 2.98
CA SER A 35 5.12 -8.82 4.12
C SER A 35 6.11 -7.68 4.18
N GLU A 36 6.19 -7.02 5.32
CA GLU A 36 7.12 -5.93 5.60
C GLU A 36 8.06 -6.36 6.73
N LYS A 37 9.36 -6.13 6.58
CA LYS A 37 10.35 -6.46 7.60
C LYS A 37 10.94 -5.19 8.18
N PHE A 38 10.74 -5.00 9.49
CA PHE A 38 11.39 -3.94 10.24
C PHE A 38 12.88 -4.25 10.42
N GLN A 39 13.72 -3.62 9.61
CA GLN A 39 15.16 -3.79 9.64
C GLN A 39 15.86 -2.44 9.54
N LEU A 40 17.01 -2.31 10.22
CA LEU A 40 17.80 -1.07 10.24
C LEU A 40 18.41 -0.76 8.88
N PHE A 41 18.79 -1.79 8.13
CA PHE A 41 19.44 -1.68 6.83
C PHE A 41 18.77 -2.65 5.87
N THR A 42 18.53 -2.19 4.65
CA THR A 42 17.97 -3.01 3.58
C THR A 42 18.99 -3.17 2.46
N PRO A 43 19.21 -4.40 1.95
CA PRO A 43 20.08 -4.61 0.81
C PRO A 43 19.40 -4.25 -0.53
N PHE A 44 18.13 -3.84 -0.52
CA PHE A 44 17.36 -3.53 -1.72
C PHE A 44 17.27 -2.03 -1.95
N SER A 45 17.55 -1.55 -3.16
CA SER A 45 17.52 -0.11 -3.49
C SER A 45 16.14 0.54 -3.33
N LEU A 46 15.06 -0.25 -3.39
CA LEU A 46 13.67 0.19 -3.17
C LEU A 46 13.11 -0.29 -1.83
N GLY A 47 13.97 -0.84 -0.96
CA GLY A 47 13.61 -1.25 0.39
C GLY A 47 13.43 -0.06 1.32
N PHE A 48 12.78 -0.30 2.45
CA PHE A 48 12.60 0.70 3.51
C PHE A 48 13.42 0.29 4.73
N GLU A 49 13.99 1.30 5.38
CA GLU A 49 14.76 1.16 6.63
C GLU A 49 13.96 1.69 7.81
N PHE A 50 13.97 0.94 8.90
CA PHE A 50 13.19 1.24 10.10
C PHE A 50 14.11 1.45 11.29
N ARG A 51 14.02 2.63 11.91
CA ARG A 51 14.75 2.98 13.13
C ARG A 51 13.85 2.88 14.37
N PRO A 52 14.38 2.39 15.51
CA PRO A 52 13.68 2.42 16.79
C PRO A 52 13.25 3.83 17.19
N GLY A 53 12.12 3.93 17.91
CA GLY A 53 11.58 5.22 18.38
C GLY A 53 10.99 6.10 17.27
N ARG A 54 10.75 5.56 16.07
CA ARG A 54 10.09 6.26 14.97
C ARG A 54 8.75 5.61 14.62
N GLU A 55 7.85 6.43 14.14
CA GLU A 55 6.52 6.03 13.66
C GLU A 55 6.48 6.00 12.13
N TYR A 56 5.72 5.05 11.58
CA TYR A 56 5.62 4.81 10.15
C TYR A 56 4.16 4.58 9.80
N PHE A 57 3.67 5.26 8.77
CA PHE A 57 2.24 5.30 8.46
C PHE A 57 1.94 4.64 7.12
N TYR A 58 0.87 3.85 7.13
CA TYR A 58 0.29 3.24 5.95
C TYR A 58 -1.15 3.71 5.83
N ILE A 59 -1.54 4.09 4.63
CA ILE A 59 -2.92 4.35 4.25
C ILE A 59 -3.25 3.48 3.06
N CYS A 60 -4.54 3.33 2.80
CA CYS A 60 -5.01 2.64 1.62
C CYS A 60 -6.00 3.52 0.86
N GLU A 61 -5.86 3.52 -0.46
CA GLU A 61 -6.88 4.06 -1.36
C GLU A 61 -7.75 2.90 -1.84
N TYR A 62 -9.06 3.11 -1.88
CA TYR A 62 -10.01 2.21 -2.55
C TYR A 62 -10.30 2.79 -3.93
N THR A 63 -9.75 2.20 -5.00
CA THR A 63 -10.14 2.62 -6.36
C THR A 63 -11.31 1.79 -6.85
N GLU A 64 -12.49 2.38 -6.93
CA GLU A 64 -13.64 1.82 -7.63
C GLU A 64 -13.48 2.11 -9.14
N ILE A 65 -13.16 1.11 -9.97
CA ILE A 65 -13.05 1.30 -11.43
C ILE A 65 -14.46 1.29 -12.02
N TYR A 66 -15.22 2.36 -11.85
CA TYR A 66 -16.43 2.59 -12.65
C TYR A 66 -16.10 3.60 -13.74
N HIS A 67 -15.80 3.11 -14.93
CA HIS A 67 -16.42 3.58 -16.17
C HIS A 67 -15.96 2.67 -17.30
N VAL A 68 -16.94 2.17 -18.05
CA VAL A 68 -16.88 1.30 -19.24
C VAL A 68 -16.81 -0.22 -18.94
N VAL A 69 -17.90 -0.91 -19.30
CA VAL A 69 -18.16 -2.37 -19.24
C VAL A 69 -18.66 -2.86 -17.87
N GLY A 70 -19.92 -3.33 -17.85
CA GLY A 70 -20.63 -3.85 -16.67
C GLY A 70 -20.05 -5.15 -16.10
N GLN A 71 -18.80 -5.13 -15.65
CA GLN A 71 -18.23 -6.13 -14.77
C GLN A 71 -17.90 -5.45 -13.44
N LEU A 72 -18.49 -5.95 -12.35
CA LEU A 72 -18.12 -5.60 -10.98
C LEU A 72 -16.62 -5.88 -10.81
N GLN A 73 -15.78 -4.85 -10.92
CA GLN A 73 -14.35 -4.99 -10.72
C GLN A 73 -13.96 -4.31 -9.41
N GLU A 74 -13.49 -5.16 -8.50
CA GLU A 74 -13.33 -4.90 -7.07
C GLU A 74 -12.31 -3.81 -6.70
N PRO A 75 -12.44 -3.22 -5.49
CA PRO A 75 -11.56 -2.16 -5.02
C PRO A 75 -10.10 -2.59 -5.04
N ARG A 76 -9.25 -1.77 -5.65
CA ARG A 76 -7.80 -1.92 -5.47
C ARG A 76 -7.41 -1.23 -4.19
N LEU A 77 -6.77 -1.96 -3.29
CA LEU A 77 -6.14 -1.42 -2.09
C LEU A 77 -4.67 -1.12 -2.42
N ILE A 78 -4.28 0.16 -2.41
CA ILE A 78 -2.88 0.58 -2.63
C ILE A 78 -2.26 0.93 -1.28
N PHE A 79 -1.27 0.15 -0.84
CA PHE A 79 -0.48 0.45 0.37
C PHE A 79 0.72 1.32 0.08
#